data_AF-A0A0K0FN72-F1
#
_entry.id   AF-A0A0K0FN72-F1
#
_cell.length_a   1.000
_cell.length_b   1.000
_cell.length_c   1.000
_cell.angle_alpha   90.00
_cell.angle_beta   90.00
_cell.angle_gamma   90.00
#
_symmetry.space_group_name_H-M   'P 1'
#
loop_
_entity.id
_entity.type
_entity.pdbx_description
1 polymer ?
#
loop_
_entity_poly.entity_id
_entity_poly.type
_entity_poly.pdbx_seq_one_letter_code
_entity_poly.pdbx_strand_id
1 'polypeptide(L)'
;MVPTATKLSSPKTVLSILRYAHHNSSTAKPNTALFKKINELASAGKWDNINNAPKLLLCGSSRREASNVFSFLVGPTASIIETTPWRQHLKFLRNIGIFFLTATVLGKSYELFVPETYRLKVKYAPKHHDEHH
;
A
#
# COMPACT_ATOMS: atom_id res chain seq x y z
N MET A 1 -23.23 48.82 10.92
CA MET A 1 -22.83 48.24 12.22
C MET A 1 -21.66 47.29 11.96
N VAL A 2 -20.47 47.62 12.45
CA VAL A 2 -19.25 46.82 12.25
C VAL A 2 -19.22 45.71 13.31
N PRO A 3 -19.01 44.44 12.95
CA PRO A 3 -18.94 43.37 13.94
C PRO A 3 -17.69 43.56 14.81
N THR A 4 -17.90 43.92 16.08
CA THR A 4 -16.85 44.01 17.10
C THR A 4 -16.26 42.62 17.34
N ALA A 5 -14.97 42.45 17.01
CA ALA A 5 -14.25 41.21 17.24
C ALA A 5 -14.17 40.90 18.74
N THR A 6 -14.84 39.84 19.18
CA THR A 6 -14.81 39.33 20.55
C THR A 6 -13.42 38.77 20.85
N LYS A 7 -12.67 39.40 21.76
CA LYS A 7 -11.37 38.88 22.24
C LYS A 7 -11.59 37.59 23.03
N LEU A 8 -11.06 36.49 22.52
CA LEU A 8 -10.99 35.20 23.21
C LEU A 8 -10.02 35.30 24.40
N SER A 9 -10.56 35.47 25.61
CA SER A 9 -9.77 35.77 26.82
C SER A 9 -9.33 34.53 27.61
N SER A 10 -9.95 33.37 27.39
CA SER A 10 -9.68 32.16 28.16
C SER A 10 -8.90 31.13 27.34
N PRO A 11 -7.73 30.66 27.84
CA PRO A 11 -6.96 29.64 27.15
C PRO A 11 -7.72 28.32 27.03
N LYS A 12 -8.63 28.02 27.98
CA LYS A 12 -9.50 26.84 27.92
C LYS A 12 -10.50 26.93 26.76
N THR A 13 -11.06 28.11 26.51
CA THR A 13 -12.02 28.36 25.43
C THR A 13 -11.33 28.38 24.07
N VAL A 14 -10.13 28.94 23.99
CA VAL A 14 -9.30 28.85 22.78
C VAL A 14 -8.95 27.39 22.48
N LEU A 15 -8.50 26.63 23.48
CA LEU A 15 -8.19 25.21 23.32
C LEU A 15 -9.41 24.37 22.93
N SER A 16 -10.60 24.64 23.49
CA SER A 16 -11.81 23.91 23.10
C SER A 16 -12.25 24.24 21.67
N ILE A 17 -12.14 25.50 21.25
CA ILE A 17 -12.43 25.91 19.88
C ILE A 17 -11.39 25.35 18.91
N LEU A 18 -10.11 25.36 19.26
CA LEU A 18 -9.05 24.77 18.43
C LEU A 18 -9.22 23.27 18.29
N ARG A 19 -9.59 22.57 19.37
CA ARG A 19 -9.82 21.11 19.36
C ARG A 19 -11.09 20.76 18.59
N TYR A 20 -12.17 21.51 18.78
CA TYR A 20 -13.39 21.38 17.99
C TYR A 20 -13.16 21.67 16.50
N ALA A 21 -12.44 22.76 16.20
CA ALA A 21 -12.06 23.12 14.84
C ALA A 21 -11.12 22.08 14.24
N HIS A 22 -10.14 21.53 14.96
CA HIS A 22 -9.25 20.46 14.50
C HIS A 22 -10.00 19.16 14.22
N HIS A 23 -10.97 18.79 15.06
CA HIS A 23 -11.84 17.63 14.80
C HIS A 23 -12.83 17.87 13.64
N ASN A 24 -13.24 19.12 13.39
CA ASN A 24 -14.13 19.50 12.28
C ASN A 24 -13.40 19.96 11.00
N SER A 25 -12.10 20.23 11.04
CA SER A 25 -11.28 20.74 9.91
C SER A 25 -10.73 19.60 9.06
N SER A 26 -11.38 18.43 9.07
CA SER A 26 -11.10 17.44 8.06
C SER A 26 -11.83 17.85 6.78
N THR A 27 -11.08 18.17 5.73
CA THR A 27 -11.60 18.30 4.36
C THR A 27 -12.18 16.98 3.81
N ALA A 28 -12.03 15.88 4.57
CA ALA A 28 -12.52 14.55 4.27
C ALA A 28 -13.38 14.03 5.43
N LYS A 29 -14.70 14.19 5.37
CA LYS A 29 -15.56 13.25 6.11
C LYS A 29 -15.31 11.87 5.49
N PRO A 30 -15.01 10.81 6.28
CA PRO A 30 -14.97 9.46 5.72
C PRO A 30 -16.31 9.22 5.04
N ASN A 31 -16.30 8.73 3.81
CA ASN A 31 -17.52 8.45 3.05
C ASN A 31 -18.24 7.26 3.73
N THR A 32 -18.94 7.54 4.83
CA THR A 32 -19.55 6.54 5.71
C THR A 32 -20.55 5.67 4.95
N ALA A 33 -21.17 6.21 3.90
CA ALA A 33 -22.01 5.47 2.98
C ALA A 33 -21.21 4.42 2.18
N LEU A 34 -20.05 4.80 1.66
CA LEU A 34 -19.16 3.88 0.93
C LEU A 34 -18.63 2.76 1.84
N PHE A 35 -18.22 3.09 3.07
CA PHE A 35 -17.79 2.08 4.04
C PHE A 35 -18.93 1.14 4.47
N LYS A 36 -20.16 1.65 4.66
CA LYS A 36 -21.33 0.80 4.89
C LYS A 36 -21.56 -0.16 3.73
N LYS A 37 -21.44 0.31 2.49
CA LYS A 37 -21.56 -0.53 1.29
C LYS A 37 -20.47 -1.59 1.19
N ILE A 38 -19.23 -1.24 1.49
CA ILE A 38 -18.13 -2.21 1.55
C ILE A 38 -18.42 -3.29 2.61
N ASN A 39 -18.87 -2.90 3.80
CA ASN A 39 -19.21 -3.84 4.87
C ASN A 39 -20.39 -4.74 4.48
N GLU A 40 -21.40 -4.21 3.80
CA GLU A 40 -22.52 -4.98 3.25
C GLU A 40 -21.99 -6.03 2.24
N LEU A 41 -21.15 -5.62 1.28
CA LEU A 41 -20.53 -6.52 0.31
C LEU A 41 -19.62 -7.57 0.95
N ALA A 42 -18.90 -7.20 2.02
CA ALA A 42 -18.06 -8.11 2.78
C ALA A 42 -18.90 -9.16 3.51
N SER A 43 -19.98 -8.73 4.17
CA SER A 43 -20.92 -9.64 4.84
C SER A 43 -21.59 -10.61 3.85
N ALA A 44 -21.84 -10.17 2.62
CA ALA A 44 -22.35 -10.99 1.53
C ALA A 44 -21.30 -11.90 0.88
N GLY A 45 -20.04 -11.88 1.33
CA GLY A 45 -18.95 -12.68 0.78
C GLY A 45 -18.44 -12.22 -0.60
N LYS A 46 -18.85 -11.03 -1.06
CA LYS A 46 -18.45 -10.42 -2.34
C LYS A 46 -17.20 -9.55 -2.21
N TRP A 47 -16.82 -9.16 -1.00
CA TRP A 47 -15.63 -8.34 -0.76
C TRP A 47 -14.53 -9.16 -0.11
N ASP A 48 -13.30 -8.95 -0.57
CA ASP A 48 -12.09 -9.51 0.02
C ASP A 48 -11.50 -8.48 1.00
N ASN A 49 -11.54 -8.80 2.29
CA ASN A 49 -11.03 -7.93 3.35
C ASN A 49 -9.50 -7.81 3.35
N ILE A 50 -8.79 -8.86 2.93
CA ILE A 50 -7.32 -8.86 2.96
C ILE A 50 -6.80 -7.86 1.94
N ASN A 51 -7.36 -7.89 0.73
CA ASN A 51 -6.93 -7.03 -0.37
C ASN A 51 -7.72 -5.72 -0.45
N ASN A 52 -8.74 -5.55 0.41
CA ASN A 52 -9.75 -4.50 0.35
C ASN A 52 -10.26 -4.24 -1.08
N ALA A 53 -10.68 -5.31 -1.73
CA ALA A 53 -11.08 -5.32 -3.14
C ALA A 53 -12.23 -6.31 -3.38
N PRO A 54 -12.89 -6.26 -4.54
CA PRO A 54 -13.84 -7.30 -4.95
C PRO A 54 -13.15 -8.66 -5.01
N LYS A 55 -13.87 -9.71 -4.60
CA LYS A 55 -13.35 -11.08 -4.67
C LYS A 55 -13.05 -11.47 -6.12
N LEU A 56 -11.92 -12.16 -6.35
CA LEU A 56 -11.42 -12.46 -7.70
C LEU A 56 -12.42 -13.29 -8.54
N LEU A 57 -13.07 -14.26 -7.91
CA LEU A 57 -13.96 -15.22 -8.55
C LEU A 57 -15.44 -14.81 -8.47
N LEU A 58 -15.74 -13.54 -8.74
CA LEU A 58 -17.12 -13.06 -8.86
C LEU A 58 -17.59 -13.08 -10.31
N CYS A 59 -18.86 -13.43 -10.50
CA CYS A 59 -19.50 -13.50 -11.81
C CYS A 59 -20.82 -12.70 -11.84
N GLY A 60 -21.19 -12.26 -13.03
CA GLY A 60 -22.47 -11.59 -13.30
C GLY A 60 -22.65 -10.27 -12.56
N SER A 61 -23.86 -10.05 -12.02
CA SER A 61 -24.26 -8.82 -11.35
C SER A 61 -23.44 -8.53 -10.09
N SER A 62 -23.08 -9.56 -9.33
CA SER A 62 -22.31 -9.45 -8.08
C SER A 62 -20.92 -8.82 -8.31
N ARG A 63 -20.27 -9.21 -9.42
CA ARG A 63 -18.98 -8.63 -9.84
C ARG A 63 -19.14 -7.15 -10.16
N ARG A 64 -20.17 -6.80 -10.95
CA ARG A 64 -20.40 -5.43 -11.39
C ARG A 64 -20.67 -4.49 -10.20
N GLU A 65 -21.47 -4.95 -9.24
CA GLU A 65 -21.76 -4.21 -8.01
C GLU A 65 -20.48 -3.93 -7.20
N ALA A 66 -19.70 -4.96 -6.91
CA ALA A 66 -18.47 -4.81 -6.14
C ALA A 66 -17.41 -3.99 -6.91
N SER A 67 -17.26 -4.21 -8.22
CA SER A 67 -16.37 -3.43 -9.08
C SER A 67 -16.71 -1.95 -9.13
N ASN A 68 -18.00 -1.59 -9.13
CA ASN A 68 -18.42 -0.19 -9.07
C ASN A 68 -18.03 0.45 -7.74
N VAL A 69 -18.29 -0.22 -6.61
CA VAL A 69 -17.87 0.30 -5.29
C VAL A 69 -16.35 0.44 -5.21
N PHE A 70 -15.62 -0.50 -5.81
CA PHE A 70 -14.16 -0.47 -5.86
C PHE A 70 -13.62 0.68 -6.72
N SER A 71 -14.20 0.96 -7.88
CA SER A 71 -13.76 2.09 -8.70
C SER A 71 -14.00 3.44 -8.01
N PHE A 72 -15.09 3.58 -7.26
CA PHE A 72 -15.33 4.75 -6.41
C PHE A 72 -14.32 4.86 -5.26
N LEU A 73 -13.87 3.74 -4.69
CA LEU A 73 -12.87 3.72 -3.63
C LEU A 73 -11.47 4.11 -4.14
N VAL A 74 -11.09 3.60 -5.32
CA VAL A 74 -9.75 3.78 -5.90
C VAL A 74 -9.59 5.15 -6.57
N GLY A 75 -10.68 5.70 -7.11
CA GLY A 75 -10.68 7.00 -7.78
C GLY A 75 -10.16 6.96 -9.22
N PRO A 76 -10.43 8.03 -10.01
CA PRO A 76 -10.17 8.06 -11.45
C PRO A 76 -8.68 8.22 -11.82
N THR A 77 -7.83 8.63 -10.88
CA THR A 77 -6.41 8.94 -11.13
C THR A 77 -5.49 7.74 -10.87
N ALA A 78 -6.02 6.61 -10.43
CA ALA A 78 -5.22 5.45 -10.09
C ALA A 78 -4.68 4.74 -11.35
N SER A 79 -3.45 4.22 -11.24
CA SER A 79 -2.84 3.45 -12.33
C SER A 79 -3.60 2.14 -12.61
N ILE A 80 -3.45 1.61 -13.82
CA ILE A 80 -4.12 0.36 -14.26
C ILE A 80 -3.84 -0.82 -13.31
N ILE A 81 -2.64 -0.86 -12.72
CA ILE A 81 -2.24 -1.90 -11.75
C ILE A 81 -3.04 -1.77 -10.46
N GLU A 82 -3.35 -0.54 -10.02
CA GLU A 82 -4.10 -0.25 -8.81
C GLU A 82 -5.59 -0.59 -8.96
N THR A 83 -6.15 -0.41 -10.17
CA THR A 83 -7.56 -0.67 -10.48
C THR A 83 -7.87 -2.15 -10.71
N THR A 84 -6.84 -3.00 -10.78
CA THR A 84 -7.02 -4.42 -11.07
C THR A 84 -7.18 -5.22 -9.77
N PRO A 85 -8.15 -6.16 -9.68
CA PRO A 85 -8.30 -7.03 -8.51
C PRO A 85 -7.05 -7.85 -8.16
N TRP A 86 -6.21 -8.10 -9.16
CA TRP A 86 -4.92 -8.82 -9.05
C TRP A 86 -3.74 -7.94 -8.63
N ARG A 87 -3.98 -6.69 -8.18
CA ARG A 87 -2.94 -5.71 -7.82
C ARG A 87 -1.83 -6.31 -6.95
N GLN A 88 -2.18 -7.07 -5.92
CA GLN A 88 -1.21 -7.63 -4.99
C GLN A 88 -0.29 -8.66 -5.66
N HIS A 89 -0.86 -9.53 -6.50
CA HIS A 89 -0.09 -10.50 -7.27
C HIS A 89 0.83 -9.82 -8.30
N LEU A 90 0.34 -8.79 -8.99
CA LEU A 90 1.15 -8.01 -9.94
C LEU A 90 2.29 -7.27 -9.25
N LYS A 91 2.04 -6.68 -8.07
CA LYS A 91 3.08 -6.07 -7.24
C LYS A 91 4.14 -7.09 -6.82
N PHE A 92 3.70 -8.29 -6.44
CA PHE A 92 4.61 -9.37 -6.09
C PHE A 92 5.49 -9.79 -7.27
N LEU A 93 4.90 -10.03 -8.45
CA LEU A 93 5.65 -10.35 -9.67
C LEU A 93 6.63 -9.24 -10.06
N ARG A 94 6.22 -7.97 -9.97
CA ARG A 94 7.09 -6.82 -10.20
C ARG A 94 8.28 -6.84 -9.23
N ASN A 95 8.03 -7.07 -7.95
CA ASN A 95 9.07 -7.10 -6.93
C ASN A 95 10.05 -8.28 -7.14
N ILE A 96 9.55 -9.44 -7.57
CA ILE A 96 10.40 -10.57 -8.00
C ILE A 96 11.29 -10.15 -9.18
N GLY A 97 10.70 -9.52 -10.21
CA GLY A 97 11.46 -9.03 -11.36
C GLY A 97 12.56 -8.05 -10.97
N ILE A 98 12.25 -7.08 -10.10
CA ILE A 98 13.23 -6.14 -9.55
C ILE A 98 14.32 -6.88 -8.78
N PHE A 99 13.97 -7.86 -7.95
CA PHE A 99 14.94 -8.64 -7.20
C PHE A 99 15.96 -9.34 -8.12
N PHE A 100 15.51 -10.02 -9.18
CA PHE A 100 16.40 -10.67 -10.14
C PHE A 100 17.27 -9.66 -10.90
N LEU A 101 16.70 -8.53 -11.29
CA LEU A 101 17.44 -7.44 -11.92
C LEU A 101 18.56 -6.94 -11.00
N THR A 102 18.22 -6.62 -9.75
CA THR A 102 19.17 -6.14 -8.74
C THR A 102 20.26 -7.17 -8.46
N ALA A 103 19.90 -8.45 -8.27
CA ALA A 103 20.88 -9.52 -8.05
C ALA A 103 21.86 -9.67 -9.23
N THR A 104 21.37 -9.53 -10.46
CA THR A 104 22.21 -9.61 -11.67
C THR A 104 23.16 -8.42 -11.76
N VAL A 105 22.67 -7.21 -11.52
CA VAL A 105 23.49 -5.99 -11.49
C VAL A 105 24.53 -6.06 -10.37
N LEU A 106 24.16 -6.56 -9.20
CA LEU A 106 25.07 -6.72 -8.06
C LEU A 106 26.17 -7.75 -8.36
N GLY A 107 25.81 -8.88 -8.98
CA GLY A 107 26.79 -9.88 -9.41
C GLY A 107 27.76 -9.33 -10.46
N LYS A 108 27.26 -8.60 -11.46
CA LYS A 108 28.10 -8.00 -12.51
C LYS A 108 29.00 -6.88 -11.98
N SER A 109 28.49 -6.05 -11.07
CA SER A 109 29.30 -5.03 -10.41
C SER A 109 30.38 -5.65 -9.52
N TYR A 110 30.10 -6.75 -8.81
CA TYR A 110 31.11 -7.50 -8.07
C TYR A 110 32.24 -8.01 -8.98
N GLU A 111 31.93 -8.57 -10.15
CA GLU A 111 32.95 -8.98 -11.13
C GLU A 111 33.80 -7.82 -11.64
N LEU A 112 33.21 -6.62 -11.75
CA LEU A 112 33.91 -5.43 -12.21
C LEU A 112 34.83 -4.84 -11.14
N PHE A 113 34.38 -4.79 -9.88
CA PHE A 113 35.13 -4.16 -8.78
C PHE A 113 36.14 -5.11 -8.13
N VAL A 114 35.92 -6.42 -8.15
CA VAL A 114 36.82 -7.40 -7.55
C VAL A 114 37.66 -8.07 -8.63
N PRO A 115 38.98 -7.80 -8.69
CA PRO A 115 39.86 -8.41 -9.66
C PRO A 115 39.84 -9.94 -9.54
N GLU A 116 39.94 -10.61 -10.68
CA GLU A 116 39.83 -12.06 -10.79
C GLU A 116 40.79 -12.83 -9.85
N THR A 117 41.96 -12.26 -9.57
CA THR A 117 42.97 -12.83 -8.66
C THR A 117 42.47 -13.01 -7.23
N TYR A 118 41.64 -12.09 -6.71
CA TYR A 118 41.03 -12.21 -5.37
C TYR A 118 39.84 -13.17 -5.38
N ARG A 119 39.04 -13.16 -6.45
CA ARG A 119 37.88 -14.06 -6.60
C ARG A 119 38.29 -15.53 -6.64
N LEU A 120 39.37 -15.85 -7.36
CA LEU A 120 39.92 -17.21 -7.45
C LEU A 120 40.45 -17.69 -6.10
N LYS A 121 41.13 -16.84 -5.33
CA LYS A 121 41.61 -17.16 -3.99
C LYS A 121 40.47 -17.56 -3.04
N VAL A 122 39.33 -16.90 -3.13
CA VAL A 122 38.14 -17.26 -2.33
C VAL A 122 37.47 -18.54 -2.84
N LYS A 123 37.32 -18.69 -4.16
CA LYS A 123 36.67 -19.88 -4.76
C LYS A 123 37.43 -21.18 -4.51
N TYR A 124 38.76 -21.11 -4.54
CA TYR A 124 39.67 -22.23 -4.28
C TYR A 124 40.32 -22.13 -2.88
N ALA A 125 39.78 -21.30 -1.99
CA ALA A 125 40.21 -21.30 -0.60
C ALA A 125 39.99 -22.71 -0.03
N PRO A 126 40.92 -23.24 0.77
CA PRO A 126 40.72 -24.53 1.43
C PRO A 126 39.44 -24.44 2.26
N LYS A 127 38.38 -25.15 1.83
CA LYS A 127 37.18 -25.30 2.62
C LYS A 127 37.55 -26.21 3.79
N HIS A 128 37.45 -25.70 5.01
CA HIS A 128 37.46 -26.56 6.19
C HIS A 128 36.24 -27.48 6.06
N HIS A 129 36.47 -28.70 5.55
CA HIS A 129 35.52 -29.78 5.72
C HIS A 129 35.59 -30.14 7.21
N ASP A 130 34.63 -29.68 7.99
CA ASP A 130 34.42 -30.19 9.33
C ASP A 130 34.02 -31.66 9.19
N GLU A 131 35.00 -32.53 9.38
CA GLU A 131 34.84 -33.96 9.62
C GLU A 131 34.03 -34.15 10.90
N HIS A 132 32.70 -34.14 10.78
CA HIS A 132 31.82 -34.69 11.80
C HIS A 132 31.73 -36.21 11.59
N HIS A 133 32.59 -36.93 12.31
CA HIS A 133 32.42 -38.35 12.63
C HIS A 133 31.26 -38.58 13.60
#